data_AF-A0A3N5VYR0-F1
#
_entry.id   AF-A0A3N5VYR0-F1
#
_cell.length_a   1.000
_cell.length_b   1.000
_cell.length_c   1.000
_cell.angle_alpha   90.00
_cell.angle_beta   90.00
_cell.angle_gamma   90.00
#
_symmetry.space_group_name_H-M   'P 1'
#
loop_
_entity.id
_entity.type
_entity.pdbx_description
1 polymer ?
#
loop_
_entity_poly.entity_id
_entity_poly.type
_entity_poly.pdbx_seq_one_letter_code
_entity_poly.pdbx_strand_id
1 'polypeptide(L)'
;MPTKPSRDLATWPNDHPERPYRIHFECPEFTCLCPMTGQPDFATILIDYVPDKVCLELKALKLYLWSFRDEGIFHETVTNRIL
;
A
#
# COMPACT_ATOMS: atom_id res chain seq x y z
N MET A 1 21.76 -6.25 5.72
CA MET A 1 21.27 -6.52 4.35
C MET A 1 20.31 -5.40 3.96
N PRO A 2 20.28 -4.96 2.69
CA PRO A 2 19.29 -3.98 2.25
C PRO A 2 17.88 -4.58 2.33
N THR A 3 16.90 -3.76 2.69
CA THR A 3 15.48 -4.11 2.68
C THR A 3 15.05 -4.47 1.25
N LYS A 4 14.12 -5.42 1.10
CA LYS A 4 13.59 -5.89 -0.18
C LYS A 4 12.07 -5.66 -0.22
N PRO A 5 11.45 -5.53 -1.42
CA PRO A 5 9.99 -5.52 -1.52
C PRO A 5 9.42 -6.84 -0.99
N SER A 6 8.23 -6.78 -0.40
CA SER A 6 7.50 -7.96 0.09
C SER A 6 6.01 -7.71 -0.08
N ARG A 7 5.25 -8.77 -0.33
CA ARG A 7 3.78 -8.74 -0.33
C ARG A 7 3.17 -9.08 1.02
N ASP A 8 3.99 -9.39 2.02
CA ASP A 8 3.54 -9.71 3.36
C ASP A 8 3.13 -8.42 4.08
N LEU A 9 1.84 -8.30 4.39
CA LEU A 9 1.34 -7.24 5.26
C LEU A 9 1.46 -7.67 6.72
N ALA A 10 1.85 -6.73 7.56
CA ALA A 10 1.90 -6.89 9.01
C ALA A 10 0.92 -5.93 9.67
N THR A 11 0.40 -6.34 10.81
CA THR A 11 -0.52 -5.54 11.61
C THR A 11 -0.10 -5.55 13.07
N TRP A 12 -0.57 -4.56 13.82
CA TRP A 12 -0.41 -4.49 15.28
C TRP A 12 -1.78 -4.24 15.94
N PRO A 13 -1.99 -4.63 17.21
CA PRO A 13 -3.27 -4.43 17.89
C PRO A 13 -3.66 -2.95 17.96
N ASN A 14 -4.92 -2.61 17.68
CA ASN A 14 -5.42 -1.26 17.89
C ASN A 14 -5.53 -0.97 19.40
N ASP A 15 -4.87 0.07 19.89
CA ASP A 15 -4.89 0.47 21.31
C ASP A 15 -6.21 1.15 21.74
N HIS A 16 -7.02 1.60 20.77
CA HIS A 16 -8.28 2.31 21.01
C HIS A 16 -9.45 1.74 20.17
N PRO A 17 -9.78 0.44 20.31
CA PRO A 17 -10.83 -0.20 19.51
C PRO A 17 -12.24 0.32 19.83
N GLU A 18 -12.45 0.91 21.00
CA GLU A 18 -13.74 1.44 21.44
C GLU A 18 -14.12 2.78 20.79
N ARG A 19 -13.16 3.47 20.15
CA ARG A 19 -13.36 4.78 19.55
C ARG A 19 -13.10 4.72 18.05
N PRO A 20 -14.06 5.04 17.18
CA PRO A 20 -13.79 5.20 15.76
C PRO A 20 -12.83 6.37 15.52
N TYR A 21 -11.74 6.11 14.79
CA TYR A 21 -10.84 7.14 14.29
C TYR A 21 -10.36 6.79 12.88
N ARG A 22 -10.01 7.80 12.08
CA ARG A 22 -9.51 7.61 10.72
C ARG A 22 -7.99 7.57 10.73
N ILE A 23 -7.42 6.57 10.08
CA ILE A 23 -6.01 6.56 9.69
C ILE A 23 -5.95 6.92 8.21
N HIS A 24 -5.14 7.93 7.89
CA HIS A 24 -4.88 8.40 6.54
C HIS A 24 -3.42 8.13 6.17
N PHE A 25 -3.19 7.43 5.06
CA PHE A 25 -1.88 7.30 4.45
C PHE A 25 -1.85 8.03 3.12
N GLU A 26 -0.86 8.89 2.96
CA GLU A 26 -0.48 9.48 1.67
C GLU A 26 0.83 8.84 1.22
N CYS A 27 0.79 8.14 0.08
CA CYS A 27 1.93 7.41 -0.47
C CYS A 27 2.30 8.00 -1.85
N PRO A 28 3.09 9.09 -1.89
CA PRO A 28 3.44 9.80 -3.12
C PRO A 28 4.52 9.10 -3.96
N GLU A 29 5.11 8.01 -3.43
CA GLU A 29 6.23 7.30 -4.05
C GLU A 29 5.78 6.02 -4.81
N PHE A 30 4.48 5.84 -5.07
CA PHE A 30 4.00 4.67 -5.79
C PHE A 30 4.39 4.71 -7.27
N THR A 31 4.86 3.58 -7.78
CA THR A 31 5.19 3.39 -9.19
C THR A 31 5.00 1.93 -9.61
N CYS A 32 4.66 1.72 -10.87
CA CYS A 32 4.57 0.42 -11.53
C CYS A 32 4.92 0.55 -13.01
N LEU A 33 4.85 -0.52 -13.79
CA LEU A 33 5.04 -0.48 -15.24
C LEU A 33 3.69 -0.47 -15.96
N CYS A 34 3.58 0.33 -17.01
CA CYS A 34 2.44 0.30 -17.92
C CYS A 34 2.41 -1.05 -18.67
N PRO A 35 1.32 -1.85 -18.59
CA PRO A 35 1.23 -3.13 -19.29
C PRO A 35 1.40 -3.03 -20.82
N MET A 36 1.08 -1.87 -21.40
CA MET A 36 1.06 -1.67 -22.85
C MET A 36 2.41 -1.23 -23.40
N THR A 37 3.16 -0.45 -22.65
CA THR A 37 4.39 0.21 -23.15
C THR A 37 5.64 -0.20 -22.39
N GLY A 38 5.51 -0.78 -21.18
CA GLY A 38 6.62 -1.06 -20.28
C GLY A 38 7.27 0.19 -19.67
N GLN A 39 6.71 1.38 -19.90
CA GLN A 39 7.18 2.61 -19.28
C GLN A 39 6.76 2.67 -17.80
N PRO A 40 7.54 3.34 -16.94
CA PRO A 40 7.16 3.53 -15.55
C PRO A 40 6.02 4.54 -15.43
N ASP A 41 4.98 4.14 -14.71
CA ASP A 41 3.87 5.00 -14.29
C ASP A 41 4.07 5.41 -12.82
N PHE A 42 3.57 6.59 -12.46
CA PHE A 42 3.67 7.15 -11.11
C PHE A 42 2.30 7.63 -10.64
N ALA A 43 1.99 7.42 -9.37
CA ALA A 43 0.76 7.93 -8.76
C ALA A 43 0.95 8.21 -7.26
N THR A 44 0.09 9.05 -6.71
CA THR A 44 -0.09 9.14 -5.26
C THR A 44 -1.23 8.22 -4.85
N ILE A 45 -0.93 7.23 -4.01
CA ILE A 45 -1.95 6.36 -3.43
C ILE A 45 -2.41 6.95 -2.10
N LEU A 46 -3.71 7.20 -1.98
CA LEU A 46 -4.36 7.64 -0.74
C LEU A 46 -5.13 6.46 -0.16
N ILE A 47 -4.85 6.11 1.10
CA ILE A 47 -5.55 5.04 1.81
C ILE A 47 -6.18 5.64 3.06
N ASP A 48 -7.48 5.45 3.17
CA ASP A 48 -8.26 5.87 4.31
C ASP A 48 -9.02 4.68 4.88
N TYR A 49 -8.83 4.41 6.16
CA TYR A 49 -9.56 3.36 6.84
C TYR A 49 -9.81 3.71 8.31
N VAL A 50 -10.81 3.04 8.87
CA VAL A 50 -11.10 3.06 10.31
C VAL A 50 -10.71 1.68 10.84
N PRO A 51 -9.65 1.55 11.65
CA PRO A 51 -9.26 0.27 12.21
C PRO A 51 -10.32 -0.25 13.19
N ASP A 52 -10.57 -1.56 13.16
CA ASP A 52 -11.29 -2.28 14.22
C ASP A 52 -10.27 -2.80 15.25
N LYS A 53 -9.93 -4.10 15.23
CA LYS A 53 -9.02 -4.73 16.22
C LYS A 53 -7.54 -4.50 15.96
N VAL A 54 -7.16 -4.19 14.72
CA VAL A 54 -5.76 -4.08 14.31
C VAL A 54 -5.55 -2.90 13.39
N CYS A 55 -4.33 -2.37 13.43
CA CYS A 55 -3.83 -1.32 12.57
C CYS A 55 -2.78 -1.89 11.61
N LEU A 56 -2.77 -1.39 10.37
CA LEU A 56 -1.77 -1.75 9.38
C LEU A 56 -0.41 -1.17 9.77
N GLU A 57 0.65 -1.97 9.65
CA GLU A 57 2.02 -1.54 9.92
C GLU A 57 2.61 -0.80 8.70
N LEU A 58 3.13 0.41 8.93
CA LEU A 58 3.51 1.33 7.86
C LEU A 58 4.67 0.82 7.00
N LYS A 59 5.67 0.16 7.59
CA LYS A 59 6.78 -0.41 6.83
C LYS A 59 6.29 -1.55 5.94
N ALA A 60 5.42 -2.43 6.42
CA ALA A 60 4.83 -3.49 5.63
C ALA A 60 4.01 -2.93 4.45
N LEU A 61 3.20 -1.90 4.68
CA LEU A 61 2.52 -1.17 3.59
C LEU A 61 3.51 -0.61 2.56
N LYS A 62 4.59 0.03 3.01
CA LYS A 62 5.64 0.55 2.12
C LYS A 62 6.28 -0.56 1.26
N LEU A 63 6.59 -1.71 1.85
CA LEU A 63 7.19 -2.84 1.12
C LEU A 63 6.20 -3.49 0.15
N TYR A 64 4.91 -3.52 0.51
CA TYR A 64 3.82 -3.96 -0.36
C TYR A 64 3.69 -3.07 -1.59
N LEU A 65 3.62 -1.75 -1.41
CA LEU A 65 3.56 -0.79 -2.52
C LEU A 65 4.82 -0.84 -3.40
N TRP A 66 6.01 -1.03 -2.80
CA TRP A 66 7.25 -1.24 -3.56
C TRP A 66 7.21 -2.52 -4.40
N SER A 67 6.46 -3.55 -4.02
CA SER A 67 6.37 -4.80 -4.77
C SER A 67 5.77 -4.66 -6.18
N PHE A 68 5.14 -3.52 -6.49
CA PHE A 68 4.57 -3.21 -7.81
C PHE A 68 5.55 -2.51 -8.76
N ARG A 69 6.70 -2.03 -8.27
CA ARG A 69 7.63 -1.18 -9.05
C ARG A 69 7.96 -1.73 -10.43
N ASP A 70 8.23 -3.03 -10.51
CA ASP A 70 8.63 -3.72 -11.73
C ASP A 70 7.49 -4.59 -12.30
N GLU A 71 6.24 -4.40 -11.84
CA GLU A 71 5.06 -5.15 -12.32
C GLU A 71 4.32 -4.35 -13.40
N GLY A 72 4.03 -5.01 -14.54
CA GLY A 72 3.16 -4.50 -15.58
C GLY A 72 1.69 -4.60 -15.16
N ILE A 73 1.09 -3.52 -14.66
CA ILE A 73 -0.27 -3.55 -14.12
C ILE A 73 -1.03 -2.24 -14.34
N PHE A 74 -2.31 -2.34 -14.69
CA PHE A 74 -3.20 -1.18 -14.80
C PHE A 74 -3.49 -0.59 -13.41
N HIS A 75 -3.55 0.73 -13.30
CA HIS A 75 -3.83 1.41 -12.04
C HIS A 75 -5.16 0.98 -11.41
N GLU A 76 -6.17 0.75 -12.23
CA GLU A 76 -7.49 0.25 -11.81
C GLU A 76 -7.36 -1.11 -11.10
N THR A 77 -6.49 -1.98 -11.60
CA THR A 77 -6.22 -3.28 -10.98
C THR A 77 -5.40 -3.12 -9.70
N VAL A 78 -4.42 -2.21 -9.67
CA VAL A 78 -3.65 -1.89 -8.46
C VAL A 78 -4.57 -1.42 -7.35
N THR A 79 -5.45 -0.46 -7.62
CA THR A 79 -6.41 0.07 -6.64
C THR A 79 -7.27 -1.04 -6.06
N ASN A 80 -7.83 -1.92 -6.90
CA ASN A 80 -8.64 -3.04 -6.42
C ASN A 80 -7.85 -4.12 -5.67
N ARG A 81 -6.54 -4.28 -5.93
CA ARG A 81 -5.68 -5.21 -5.17
C ARG A 81 -5.26 -4.65 -3.80
N ILE A 82 -5.33 -3.34 -3.60
CA ILE A 82 -5.00 -2.71 -2.32
C ILE A 82 -6.18 -2.80 -1.34
N LEU A 83 -7.42 -2.83 -1.85
CA LEU A 83 -8.66 -2.93 -1.07
C LEU A 83 -8.97 -4.38 -0.65
#